data_AF-A0A0A6DJQ8-F1
#
_entry.id   AF-A0A0A6DJQ8-F1
#
_cell.length_a   1.000
_cell.length_b   1.000
_cell.length_c   1.000
_cell.angle_alpha   90.00
_cell.angle_beta   90.00
_cell.angle_gamma   90.00
#
_symmetry.space_group_name_H-M   'P 1'
#
loop_
_entity.id
_entity.type
_entity.pdbx_description
1 polymer ?
#
loop_
_entity_poly.entity_id
_entity_poly.type
_entity_poly.pdbx_seq_one_letter_code
_entity_poly.pdbx_strand_id
1 'polypeptide(L)'
;MSANPRVADYAIHPQFTDRWSPRAFTGEAIPQETLLSFFEAARWAPSAYNSQPWRFLYARRDTPNWERYLGLLNEFNRSWAQHASALVIVISKTTFTAPGATEETPALWHTFDTGSAWGHLALQASLSGWHTHGMAGFDQELTRKELNIPEGYALHAAVAVGKLGDKATLAEYLQAREEPSPRRPLNELAAEGDFTL
;
A
#
# COMPACT_ATOMS: atom_id res chain seq x y z
N MET A 1 2.99 21.35 -11.48
CA MET A 1 3.56 19.99 -11.64
C MET A 1 5.03 20.08 -11.31
N SER A 2 5.46 19.58 -10.14
CA SER A 2 6.89 19.46 -9.86
C SER A 2 7.47 18.43 -10.82
N ALA A 3 8.50 18.80 -11.58
CA ALA A 3 9.22 17.85 -12.42
C ALA A 3 9.73 16.71 -11.53
N ASN A 4 9.40 15.47 -11.87
CA ASN A 4 9.88 14.29 -11.15
C ASN A 4 11.40 14.22 -11.29
N PRO A 5 12.18 14.34 -10.20
CA PRO A 5 13.65 14.42 -10.28
C PRO A 5 14.30 13.06 -10.54
N ARG A 6 13.52 11.97 -10.53
CA ARG A 6 14.03 10.61 -10.70
C ARG A 6 14.38 10.35 -12.16
N VAL A 7 15.59 9.83 -12.37
CA VAL A 7 16.07 9.33 -13.66
C VAL A 7 16.30 7.84 -13.54
N ALA A 8 15.75 7.06 -14.48
CA ALA A 8 15.97 5.62 -14.55
C ALA A 8 17.17 5.33 -15.47
N ASP A 9 17.98 4.33 -15.10
CA ASP A 9 19.15 3.92 -15.89
C ASP A 9 18.76 3.22 -17.21
N TYR A 10 17.53 2.72 -17.30
CA TYR A 10 16.98 1.97 -18.43
C TYR A 10 15.60 2.51 -18.84
N ALA A 11 15.20 2.23 -20.08
CA ALA A 11 13.91 2.64 -20.62
C ALA A 11 12.76 1.89 -19.92
N ILE A 12 12.05 2.58 -19.04
CA ILE A 12 10.85 2.09 -18.35
C ILE A 12 9.69 3.06 -18.55
N HIS A 13 8.46 2.58 -18.34
CA HIS A 13 7.29 3.44 -18.39
C HIS A 13 7.33 4.50 -17.24
N PRO A 14 7.03 5.78 -17.50
CA PRO A 14 7.12 6.86 -16.51
C PRO A 14 6.31 6.62 -15.22
N GLN A 15 5.21 5.89 -15.34
CA GLN A 15 4.40 5.42 -14.20
C GLN A 15 5.22 4.89 -13.01
N PHE A 16 6.32 4.17 -13.27
CA PHE A 16 7.15 3.59 -12.21
C PHE A 16 8.01 4.61 -11.47
N THR A 17 8.41 5.70 -12.14
CA THR A 17 9.09 6.83 -11.51
C THR A 17 8.10 7.82 -10.88
N ASP A 18 6.93 8.01 -11.50
CA ASP A 18 5.91 8.99 -11.12
C ASP A 18 5.19 8.59 -9.85
N ARG A 19 4.91 7.30 -9.67
CA ARG A 19 4.37 6.81 -8.41
C ARG A 19 5.37 7.05 -7.29
N TRP A 20 4.93 7.74 -6.25
CA TRP A 20 5.67 7.96 -5.01
C TRP A 20 4.72 8.02 -3.82
N SER A 21 5.27 8.18 -2.62
CA SER A 21 4.52 8.06 -1.36
C SER A 21 4.69 9.33 -0.52
N PRO A 22 3.91 10.40 -0.82
CA PRO A 22 3.89 11.64 -0.03
C PRO A 22 3.26 11.40 1.34
N ARG A 23 3.39 12.39 2.22
CA ARG A 23 2.65 12.47 3.49
C ARG A 23 1.68 13.66 3.52
N ALA A 24 1.91 14.68 2.70
CA ALA A 24 1.02 15.83 2.58
C ALA A 24 -0.20 15.42 1.76
N PHE A 25 -1.37 15.46 2.39
CA PHE A 25 -2.65 15.19 1.75
C PHE A 25 -3.63 16.33 1.98
N THR A 26 -4.51 16.57 1.00
CA THR A 26 -5.46 17.70 1.03
C THR A 26 -6.61 17.53 2.04
N GLY A 27 -6.86 16.32 2.55
CA GLY A 27 -8.02 16.04 3.39
C GLY A 27 -9.35 15.92 2.64
N GLU A 28 -9.35 15.91 1.30
CA GLU A 28 -10.60 15.74 0.55
C GLU A 28 -11.14 14.29 0.63
N ALA A 29 -12.44 14.12 0.50
CA ALA A 29 -13.06 12.79 0.46
C ALA A 29 -12.82 12.10 -0.89
N ILE A 30 -12.65 10.78 -0.88
CA ILE A 30 -12.55 9.97 -2.10
C ILE A 30 -13.92 9.36 -2.48
N PRO A 31 -14.36 9.48 -3.75
CA PRO A 31 -15.53 8.75 -4.24
C PRO A 31 -15.35 7.25 -4.07
N GLN A 32 -16.41 6.55 -3.66
CA GLN A 32 -16.33 5.12 -3.39
C GLN A 32 -15.89 4.33 -4.62
N GLU A 33 -16.47 4.62 -5.78
CA GLU A 33 -16.14 3.96 -7.05
C GLU A 33 -14.66 4.13 -7.40
N THR A 34 -14.10 5.32 -7.20
CA THR A 34 -12.66 5.58 -7.41
C THR A 34 -11.81 4.70 -6.51
N LEU A 35 -12.11 4.63 -5.21
CA LEU A 35 -11.35 3.76 -4.30
C LEU A 35 -11.51 2.27 -4.66
N LEU A 36 -12.71 1.83 -5.03
CA LEU A 36 -12.97 0.46 -5.46
C LEU A 36 -12.20 0.09 -6.73
N SER A 37 -12.00 1.03 -7.66
CA SER A 37 -11.16 0.81 -8.85
C SER A 37 -9.71 0.46 -8.50
N PHE A 38 -9.18 0.95 -7.37
CA PHE A 38 -7.81 0.63 -6.92
C PHE A 38 -7.72 -0.81 -6.42
N PHE A 39 -8.75 -1.27 -5.70
CA PHE A 39 -8.86 -2.66 -5.28
C PHE A 39 -9.12 -3.60 -6.47
N GLU A 40 -9.86 -3.15 -7.48
CA GLU A 40 -10.05 -3.91 -8.71
C GLU A 40 -8.73 -4.14 -9.45
N ALA A 41 -7.87 -3.13 -9.56
CA ALA A 41 -6.52 -3.33 -10.10
C ALA A 41 -5.68 -4.29 -9.24
N ALA A 42 -5.78 -4.18 -7.91
CA ALA A 42 -5.13 -5.09 -6.97
C ALA A 42 -5.60 -6.54 -7.14
N ARG A 43 -6.89 -6.75 -7.42
CA ARG A 43 -7.51 -8.07 -7.64
C ARG A 43 -6.90 -8.80 -8.84
N TRP A 44 -6.43 -8.05 -9.84
CA TRP A 44 -5.79 -8.59 -11.04
C TRP A 44 -4.29 -8.90 -10.89
N ALA A 45 -3.72 -8.77 -9.69
CA ALA A 45 -2.35 -9.22 -9.45
C ALA A 45 -2.22 -10.74 -9.65
N PRO A 46 -1.06 -11.23 -10.12
CA PRO A 46 -0.78 -12.65 -10.15
C PRO A 46 -0.55 -13.20 -8.74
N SER A 47 -0.80 -14.50 -8.55
CA SER A 47 -0.50 -15.22 -7.31
C SER A 47 -0.20 -16.69 -7.58
N ALA A 48 0.57 -17.32 -6.69
CA ALA A 48 0.84 -18.75 -6.76
C ALA A 48 -0.49 -19.54 -6.80
N TYR A 49 -0.62 -20.45 -7.77
CA TYR A 49 -1.84 -21.24 -8.02
C TYR A 49 -3.13 -20.41 -8.21
N ASN A 50 -3.01 -19.12 -8.54
CA ASN A 50 -4.13 -18.17 -8.54
C ASN A 50 -4.88 -18.12 -7.18
N SER A 51 -4.15 -18.31 -6.08
CA SER A 51 -4.71 -18.40 -4.72
C SER A 51 -5.32 -17.09 -4.21
N GLN A 52 -4.91 -15.94 -4.78
CA GLN A 52 -5.45 -14.61 -4.49
C GLN A 52 -5.58 -14.35 -2.97
N PRO A 53 -4.46 -14.44 -2.21
CA PRO A 53 -4.50 -14.48 -0.76
C PRO A 53 -4.85 -13.12 -0.13
N TRP A 54 -4.69 -12.02 -0.87
CA TRP A 54 -4.88 -10.65 -0.38
C TRP A 54 -6.33 -10.38 0.08
N ARG A 55 -6.45 -9.66 1.18
CA ARG A 55 -7.69 -9.04 1.67
C ARG A 55 -7.40 -7.58 1.98
N PHE A 56 -8.36 -6.72 1.67
CA PHE A 56 -8.29 -5.29 1.95
C PHE A 56 -9.47 -4.92 2.82
N LEU A 57 -9.19 -4.36 3.99
CA LEU A 57 -10.19 -3.71 4.83
C LEU A 57 -9.95 -2.21 4.73
N TYR A 58 -10.99 -1.39 4.58
CA TYR A 58 -10.80 0.04 4.36
C TYR A 58 -11.84 0.90 5.08
N ALA A 59 -11.45 2.14 5.37
CA ALA A 59 -12.33 3.21 5.79
C ALA A 59 -12.08 4.44 4.93
N ARG A 60 -13.16 5.09 4.49
CA ARG A 60 -13.08 6.40 3.82
C ARG A 60 -13.19 7.50 4.86
N ARG A 61 -12.54 8.63 4.60
CA ARG A 61 -12.76 9.86 5.33
C ARG A 61 -14.26 10.18 5.42
N ASP A 62 -14.66 10.78 6.53
CA ASP A 62 -16.04 11.20 6.82
C ASP A 62 -17.07 10.04 6.82
N THR A 63 -16.61 8.81 7.00
CA THR A 63 -17.48 7.64 7.21
C THR A 63 -17.34 7.12 8.64
N PRO A 64 -18.34 6.38 9.19
CA PRO A 64 -18.33 5.95 10.59
C PRO A 64 -17.10 5.11 11.02
N ASN A 65 -16.38 4.49 10.08
CA ASN A 65 -15.19 3.69 10.37
C ASN A 65 -13.89 4.50 10.40
N TRP A 66 -13.91 5.79 10.05
CA TRP A 66 -12.69 6.60 9.90
C TRP A 66 -11.84 6.65 11.19
N GLU A 67 -12.44 7.10 12.30
CA GLU A 67 -11.72 7.22 13.58
C GLU A 67 -11.21 5.87 14.08
N ARG A 68 -11.96 4.80 13.82
CA ARG A 68 -11.53 3.44 14.17
C ARG A 68 -10.24 3.07 13.46
N TYR A 69 -10.16 3.30 12.14
CA TYR A 69 -8.96 2.99 11.36
C TYR A 69 -7.80 3.93 11.68
N LEU A 70 -8.09 5.22 11.88
CA LEU A 70 -7.07 6.21 12.24
C LEU A 70 -6.43 5.88 13.60
N GLY A 71 -7.23 5.38 14.55
CA GLY A 71 -6.77 4.93 15.86
C GLY A 71 -5.90 3.67 15.85
N LEU A 72 -5.82 2.93 14.73
CA LEU A 72 -4.93 1.78 14.59
C LEU A 72 -3.48 2.19 14.31
N LEU A 73 -3.27 3.41 13.81
CA LEU A 73 -1.94 3.90 13.46
C LEU A 73 -1.20 4.38 14.70
N ASN A 74 0.13 4.21 14.72
CA ASN A 74 0.95 4.86 15.74
C ASN A 74 0.91 6.39 15.59
N GLU A 75 1.32 7.11 16.64
CA GLU A 75 1.26 8.58 16.67
C GLU A 75 1.97 9.24 15.49
N PHE A 76 3.14 8.71 15.12
CA PHE A 76 3.93 9.21 14.01
C PHE A 76 3.16 9.15 12.69
N ASN A 77 2.59 8.00 12.34
CA ASN A 77 1.82 7.83 11.10
C ASN A 77 0.49 8.60 11.16
N ARG A 78 -0.18 8.57 12.30
CA ARG A 78 -1.43 9.31 12.53
C ARG A 78 -1.27 10.81 12.30
N SER A 79 -0.13 11.39 12.70
CA SER A 79 0.13 12.84 12.62
C SER A 79 -0.09 13.45 11.23
N TRP A 80 0.16 12.70 10.15
CA TRP A 80 -0.05 13.13 8.77
C TRP A 80 -1.15 12.33 8.06
N ALA A 81 -1.29 11.04 8.33
CA ALA A 81 -2.32 10.19 7.70
C ALA A 81 -3.74 10.60 8.11
N GLN A 82 -3.91 11.34 9.21
CA GLN A 82 -5.18 11.98 9.56
C GLN A 82 -5.71 12.96 8.51
N HIS A 83 -4.91 13.34 7.50
CA HIS A 83 -5.31 14.14 6.35
C HIS A 83 -5.53 13.31 5.07
N ALA A 84 -5.43 11.98 5.12
CA ALA A 84 -5.69 11.10 3.98
C ALA A 84 -7.20 11.00 3.65
N SER A 85 -7.54 10.62 2.44
CA SER A 85 -8.92 10.44 1.96
C SER A 85 -9.49 9.05 2.28
N ALA A 86 -8.61 8.05 2.43
CA ALA A 86 -8.95 6.72 2.92
C ALA A 86 -7.77 6.07 3.64
N LEU A 87 -8.08 5.11 4.51
CA LEU A 87 -7.14 4.21 5.14
C LEU A 87 -7.47 2.77 4.74
N VAL A 88 -6.45 1.97 4.44
CA VAL A 88 -6.59 0.56 4.07
C VAL A 88 -5.66 -0.29 4.94
N ILE A 89 -6.14 -1.41 5.45
CA ILE A 89 -5.33 -2.47 6.04
C ILE A 89 -5.17 -3.58 4.99
N VAL A 90 -3.92 -3.88 4.65
CA VAL A 90 -3.52 -4.94 3.72
C VAL A 90 -3.23 -6.20 4.52
N ILE A 91 -3.94 -7.27 4.17
CA ILE A 91 -3.97 -8.55 4.88
C ILE A 91 -3.78 -9.66 3.86
N SER A 92 -3.32 -10.83 4.27
CA SER A 92 -3.44 -12.01 3.43
C SER A 92 -3.76 -13.28 4.19
N LYS A 93 -4.50 -14.19 3.54
CA LYS A 93 -4.78 -15.52 4.07
C LYS A 93 -3.50 -16.35 4.04
N THR A 94 -3.17 -17.04 5.14
CA THR A 94 -1.92 -17.80 5.31
C THR A 94 -2.04 -19.24 4.83
N THR A 95 -3.20 -19.63 4.32
CA THR A 95 -3.52 -20.97 3.84
C THR A 95 -4.31 -20.89 2.53
N PHE A 96 -4.23 -21.94 1.73
CA PHE A 96 -5.00 -22.09 0.49
C PHE A 96 -5.27 -23.56 0.17
N THR A 97 -6.29 -23.79 -0.65
CA THR A 97 -6.55 -25.10 -1.25
C THR A 97 -6.06 -25.07 -2.68
N ALA A 98 -5.10 -25.94 -3.00
CA ALA A 98 -4.58 -26.04 -4.37
C ALA A 98 -5.67 -26.57 -5.32
N PRO A 99 -5.61 -26.23 -6.63
CA PRO A 99 -6.55 -26.76 -7.62
C PRO A 99 -6.61 -28.30 -7.59
N GLY A 100 -7.79 -28.86 -7.34
CA GLY A 100 -8.02 -30.31 -7.25
C GLY A 100 -7.74 -30.93 -5.88
N ALA A 101 -7.27 -30.16 -4.89
CA ALA A 101 -7.14 -30.62 -3.51
C ALA A 101 -8.44 -30.38 -2.72
N THR A 102 -8.65 -31.17 -1.66
CA THR A 102 -9.74 -30.98 -0.69
C THR A 102 -9.28 -30.32 0.60
N GLU A 103 -8.02 -30.54 0.98
CA GLU A 103 -7.44 -30.02 2.21
C GLU A 103 -6.79 -28.66 2.00
N GLU A 104 -6.84 -27.83 3.04
CA GLU A 104 -6.14 -26.56 3.07
C GLU A 104 -4.69 -26.75 3.52
N THR A 105 -3.77 -26.07 2.85
CA THR A 105 -2.33 -26.15 3.15
C THR A 105 -1.74 -24.76 3.33
N PRO A 106 -0.57 -24.62 3.99
CA PRO A 106 0.09 -23.33 4.15
C PRO A 106 0.36 -22.65 2.79
N ALA A 107 -0.05 -21.39 2.67
CA ALA A 107 0.19 -20.57 1.49
C ALA A 107 1.55 -19.87 1.63
N LEU A 108 2.66 -20.58 1.38
CA LEU A 108 4.02 -20.10 1.67
C LEU A 108 4.39 -18.75 1.04
N TRP A 109 3.75 -18.38 -0.07
CA TRP A 109 4.02 -17.14 -0.82
C TRP A 109 2.99 -16.03 -0.57
N HIS A 110 2.09 -16.21 0.39
CA HIS A 110 0.97 -15.29 0.62
C HIS A 110 1.39 -13.82 0.80
N THR A 111 2.52 -13.56 1.45
CA THR A 111 3.07 -12.21 1.64
C THR A 111 3.64 -11.64 0.34
N PHE A 112 4.39 -12.44 -0.42
CA PHE A 112 4.97 -12.04 -1.72
C PHE A 112 3.86 -11.67 -2.71
N ASP A 113 2.86 -12.55 -2.84
CA ASP A 113 1.70 -12.35 -3.71
C ASP A 113 0.89 -11.10 -3.30
N THR A 114 0.76 -10.84 -2.00
CA THR A 114 0.07 -9.65 -1.50
C THR A 114 0.85 -8.37 -1.71
N GLY A 115 2.19 -8.43 -1.71
CA GLY A 115 3.04 -7.31 -2.12
C GLY A 115 2.82 -6.92 -3.58
N SER A 116 2.58 -7.89 -4.47
CA SER A 116 2.19 -7.65 -5.87
C SER A 116 0.85 -6.92 -5.95
N ALA A 117 -0.17 -7.40 -5.25
CA ALA A 117 -1.50 -6.76 -5.20
C ALA A 117 -1.45 -5.33 -4.65
N TRP A 118 -0.66 -5.09 -3.60
CA TRP A 118 -0.37 -3.74 -3.12
C TRP A 118 0.31 -2.87 -4.18
N GLY A 119 1.28 -3.41 -4.92
CA GLY A 119 1.92 -2.72 -6.04
C GLY A 119 0.92 -2.26 -7.10
N HIS A 120 0.03 -3.16 -7.53
CA HIS A 120 -1.05 -2.83 -8.47
C HIS A 120 -1.98 -1.73 -7.94
N LEU A 121 -2.40 -1.81 -6.68
CA LEU A 121 -3.22 -0.78 -6.02
C LEU A 121 -2.53 0.59 -6.11
N ALA A 122 -1.26 0.66 -5.71
CA ALA A 122 -0.49 1.90 -5.68
C ALA A 122 -0.29 2.49 -7.09
N LEU A 123 -0.07 1.65 -8.10
CA LEU A 123 0.06 2.09 -9.49
C LEU A 123 -1.28 2.63 -10.02
N GLN A 124 -2.38 1.93 -9.79
CA GLN A 124 -3.71 2.38 -10.23
C GLN A 124 -4.11 3.70 -9.56
N ALA A 125 -3.84 3.85 -8.27
CA ALA A 125 -4.07 5.12 -7.56
C ALA A 125 -3.29 6.26 -8.23
N SER A 126 -2.00 6.04 -8.51
CA SER A 126 -1.14 7.03 -9.19
C SER A 126 -1.67 7.41 -10.58
N LEU A 127 -2.09 6.43 -11.39
CA LEU A 127 -2.70 6.69 -12.70
C LEU A 127 -3.99 7.52 -12.61
N SER A 128 -4.74 7.36 -11.52
CA SER A 128 -5.97 8.09 -11.25
C SER A 128 -5.72 9.46 -10.60
N GLY A 129 -4.46 9.89 -10.49
CA GLY A 129 -4.06 11.14 -9.86
C GLY A 129 -4.18 11.13 -8.34
N TRP A 130 -4.16 9.96 -7.69
CA TRP A 130 -4.14 9.76 -6.24
C TRP A 130 -2.80 9.22 -5.80
N HIS A 131 -2.43 9.38 -4.53
CA HIS A 131 -1.16 8.89 -4.01
C HIS A 131 -1.43 7.95 -2.83
N THR A 132 -0.56 6.95 -2.69
CA THR A 132 -0.66 5.91 -1.65
C THR A 132 0.63 5.81 -0.86
N HIS A 133 0.52 5.72 0.47
CA HIS A 133 1.67 5.58 1.38
C HIS A 133 1.50 4.35 2.26
N GLY A 134 2.34 3.33 2.05
CA GLY A 134 2.37 2.12 2.87
C GLY A 134 3.09 2.35 4.20
N MET A 135 2.53 1.83 5.28
CA MET A 135 2.95 2.09 6.66
C MET A 135 3.03 0.77 7.43
N ALA A 136 4.21 0.48 7.99
CA ALA A 136 4.39 -0.62 8.93
C ALA A 136 4.01 -0.25 10.38
N GLY A 137 3.99 1.05 10.71
CA GLY A 137 3.73 1.55 12.06
C GLY A 137 2.23 1.63 12.39
N PHE A 138 1.61 0.48 12.64
CA PHE A 138 0.24 0.35 13.14
C PHE A 138 0.18 -0.81 14.16
N ASP A 139 -0.77 -0.76 15.07
CA ASP A 139 -0.94 -1.78 16.12
C ASP A 139 -1.65 -3.01 15.53
N GLN A 140 -0.91 -4.08 15.28
CA GLN A 140 -1.45 -5.29 14.65
C GLN A 140 -2.39 -6.08 15.56
N GLU A 141 -2.14 -6.10 16.88
CA GLU A 141 -2.98 -6.82 17.84
C GLU A 141 -4.32 -6.11 18.00
N LEU A 142 -4.28 -4.78 18.20
CA LEU A 142 -5.48 -3.95 18.22
C LEU A 142 -6.23 -4.04 16.90
N THR A 143 -5.53 -3.97 15.76
CA THR A 143 -6.17 -4.08 14.44
C THR A 143 -6.89 -5.42 14.27
N ARG A 144 -6.27 -6.53 14.68
CA ARG A 144 -6.88 -7.85 14.61
C ARG A 144 -8.19 -7.89 15.42
N LYS A 145 -8.15 -7.39 16.66
CA LYS A 145 -9.31 -7.36 17.55
C LYS A 145 -10.41 -6.43 17.03
N GLU A 146 -10.07 -5.17 16.75
CA GLU A 146 -11.02 -4.12 16.34
C GLU A 146 -11.70 -4.45 15.01
N LEU A 147 -10.98 -5.05 14.07
CA LEU A 147 -11.51 -5.39 12.75
C LEU A 147 -12.02 -6.83 12.65
N ASN A 148 -12.05 -7.56 13.78
CA ASN A 148 -12.50 -8.96 13.85
C ASN A 148 -11.78 -9.87 12.82
N ILE A 149 -10.47 -9.70 12.66
CA ILE A 149 -9.69 -10.48 11.70
C ILE A 149 -9.42 -11.86 12.31
N PRO A 150 -9.92 -12.95 11.71
CA PRO A 150 -9.76 -14.28 12.28
C PRO A 150 -8.30 -14.76 12.22
N GLU A 151 -8.02 -15.85 12.94
CA GLU A 151 -6.80 -16.62 12.74
C GLU A 151 -6.65 -17.08 11.28
N GLY A 152 -5.42 -17.42 10.86
CA GLY A 152 -5.13 -17.77 9.48
C GLY A 152 -5.04 -16.58 8.51
N TYR A 153 -4.97 -15.35 9.04
CA TYR A 153 -4.72 -14.14 8.26
C TYR A 153 -3.55 -13.34 8.85
N ALA A 154 -2.60 -12.96 8.01
CA ALA A 154 -1.46 -12.12 8.36
C ALA A 154 -1.74 -10.66 7.99
N LEU A 155 -1.40 -9.72 8.89
CA LEU A 155 -1.48 -8.29 8.63
C LEU A 155 -0.12 -7.79 8.13
N HIS A 156 -0.10 -7.01 7.06
CA HIS A 156 1.15 -6.60 6.40
C HIS A 156 1.44 -5.11 6.53
N ALA A 157 0.45 -4.27 6.18
CA ALA A 157 0.63 -2.82 6.15
C ALA A 157 -0.70 -2.10 6.33
N ALA A 158 -0.63 -0.91 6.93
CA ALA A 158 -1.65 0.11 6.74
C ALA A 158 -1.26 0.99 5.53
N VAL A 159 -2.25 1.61 4.90
CA VAL A 159 -2.05 2.45 3.71
C VAL A 159 -2.89 3.70 3.84
N ALA A 160 -2.27 4.86 3.68
CA ALA A 160 -2.96 6.11 3.46
C ALA A 160 -3.15 6.34 1.95
N VAL A 161 -4.36 6.76 1.56
CA VAL A 161 -4.71 7.15 0.19
C VAL A 161 -5.18 8.59 0.19
N GLY A 162 -4.66 9.46 -0.67
CA GLY A 162 -5.11 10.85 -0.75
C GLY A 162 -4.61 11.61 -1.97
N LYS A 163 -5.14 12.82 -2.18
CA LYS A 163 -4.58 13.77 -3.15
C LYS A 163 -3.40 14.51 -2.54
N LEU A 164 -2.35 14.71 -3.34
CA LEU A 164 -1.15 15.44 -2.92
C LEU A 164 -1.52 16.84 -2.42
N GLY A 165 -1.14 17.14 -1.17
CA GLY A 165 -1.34 18.44 -0.53
C GLY A 165 -0.10 19.32 -0.57
N ASP A 166 -0.20 20.48 0.10
CA ASP A 166 0.94 21.38 0.30
C ASP A 166 1.85 20.82 1.41
N LYS A 167 3.14 20.66 1.12
CA LYS A 167 4.12 20.20 2.11
C LYS A 167 4.19 21.12 3.34
N ALA A 168 3.85 22.41 3.21
CA ALA A 168 3.85 23.35 4.32
C ALA A 168 2.87 22.97 5.45
N THR A 169 1.90 22.09 5.18
CA THR A 169 0.98 21.58 6.22
C THR A 169 1.60 20.50 7.09
N LEU A 170 2.76 19.95 6.70
CA LEU A 170 3.47 18.96 7.49
C LEU A 170 4.35 19.62 8.55
N ALA A 171 4.66 18.87 9.62
CA ALA A 171 5.72 19.26 10.55
C ALA A 171 7.05 19.48 9.80
N GLU A 172 7.85 20.46 10.22
CA GLU A 172 9.06 20.92 9.52
C GLU A 172 10.00 19.77 9.11
N TYR A 173 10.23 18.82 10.02
CA TYR A 173 11.09 17.66 9.77
C TYR A 173 10.56 16.69 8.70
N LEU A 174 9.26 16.72 8.40
CA LEU A 174 8.64 15.95 7.31
C LEU A 174 8.66 16.72 5.99
N GLN A 175 8.64 18.06 6.01
CA GLN A 175 8.65 18.87 4.79
C GLN A 175 9.90 18.62 3.95
N ALA A 176 11.06 18.44 4.60
CA ALA A 176 12.32 18.10 3.93
C ALA A 176 12.32 16.69 3.32
N ARG A 177 11.40 15.82 3.74
CA ARG A 177 11.25 14.44 3.26
C ARG A 177 10.12 14.29 2.25
N GLU A 178 9.42 15.39 1.93
CA GLU A 178 8.28 15.42 1.04
C GLU A 178 8.71 15.53 -0.41
N GLU A 179 9.54 14.56 -0.82
CA GLU A 179 10.11 14.44 -2.15
C GLU A 179 10.21 12.98 -2.61
N PRO A 180 10.19 12.70 -3.92
CA PRO A 180 10.36 11.35 -4.43
C PRO A 180 11.74 10.75 -4.09
N SER A 181 11.77 9.71 -3.25
CA SER A 181 13.03 9.01 -2.86
C SER A 181 13.83 8.41 -4.02
N PRO A 182 15.18 8.33 -3.91
CA PRO A 182 16.05 7.67 -4.90
C PRO A 182 16.01 6.13 -4.77
N ARG A 183 16.80 5.43 -5.60
CA ARG A 183 17.04 3.98 -5.50
C ARG A 183 18.54 3.68 -5.51
N ARG A 184 18.91 2.52 -4.97
CA ARG A 184 20.26 1.97 -5.15
C ARG A 184 20.50 1.69 -6.64
N PRO A 185 21.75 1.74 -7.11
CA PRO A 185 22.13 1.28 -8.44
C PRO A 185 21.60 -0.13 -8.74
N LEU A 186 21.22 -0.40 -10.00
CA LEU A 186 20.64 -1.70 -10.37
C LEU A 186 21.60 -2.88 -10.14
N ASN A 187 22.90 -2.67 -10.32
CA ASN A 187 23.92 -3.70 -10.13
C ASN A 187 24.15 -4.10 -8.66
N GLU A 188 23.60 -3.36 -7.68
CA GLU A 188 23.53 -3.83 -6.28
C GLU A 188 22.33 -4.76 -6.02
N LEU A 189 21.40 -4.88 -6.98
CA LEU A 189 20.12 -5.56 -6.80
C LEU A 189 19.87 -6.67 -7.82
N ALA A 190 20.56 -6.65 -8.97
CA ALA A 190 20.41 -7.60 -10.05
C ALA A 190 21.77 -8.09 -10.55
N ALA A 191 21.95 -9.41 -10.54
CA ALA A 191 23.12 -10.11 -11.06
C ALA A 191 22.67 -11.15 -12.08
N GLU A 192 23.45 -11.35 -13.13
CA GLU A 192 23.26 -12.43 -14.09
C GLU A 192 24.00 -13.68 -13.60
N GLY A 193 23.31 -14.83 -13.58
CA GLY A 193 23.88 -16.10 -13.14
C GLY A 193 23.82 -16.30 -11.63
N ASP A 194 24.99 -16.46 -11.00
CA ASP A 194 25.11 -16.77 -9.57
C ASP A 194 24.86 -15.54 -8.68
N PHE A 195 24.58 -15.81 -7.41
CA PHE A 195 24.44 -14.76 -6.39
C PHE A 195 25.78 -14.04 -6.19
N THR A 196 25.91 -12.88 -6.82
CA THR A 196 27.12 -12.03 -6.85
C THR A 196 26.83 -10.59 -6.44
N LEU A 197 25.71 -10.40 -5.73
CA LEU A 197 25.24 -9.12 -5.16
C LEU A 197 25.89 -8.81 -3.81
#